data_AF-A0A1X9Q2X8-F1
#
_entry.id   AF-A0A1X9Q2X8-F1
#
_cell.length_a   1.000
_cell.length_b   1.000
_cell.length_c   1.000
_cell.angle_alpha   90.00
_cell.angle_beta   90.00
_cell.angle_gamma   90.00
#
_symmetry.space_group_name_H-M   'P 1'
#
loop_
_entity.id
_entity.type
_entity.pdbx_description
1 polymer ?
#
loop_
_entity_poly.entity_id
_entity_poly.type
_entity_poly.pdbx_seq_one_letter_code
_entity_poly.pdbx_strand_id
1 'polypeptide(L)'
;VNVKETGKVLLVNYSDIKNLKTTEIEAERFLHDGGWDSSKRYFLVAANMRDTVSVVDTKEGKLAANVKVGIKPHPGRGANWSDVKYGPVWATGHLGDDSIAVIGTDPEKHKQYAWKVVRKLKNHSNGSLFIKTHPKS
;
A
#
# COMPACT_ATOMS: atom_id res chain seq x y z
N VAL A 1 4.92 10.62 6.69
CA VAL A 1 5.94 9.99 7.57
C VAL A 1 5.31 8.79 8.24
N ASN A 2 5.99 7.65 8.29
CA ASN A 2 5.47 6.46 8.98
C ASN A 2 6.15 6.37 10.35
N VAL A 3 5.35 6.29 11.41
CA VAL A 3 5.82 6.08 12.78
C VAL A 3 5.58 4.61 13.12
N LYS A 4 6.63 3.81 12.92
CA LYS A 4 6.58 2.36 12.78
C LYS A 4 5.95 1.65 13.98
N GLU A 5 6.47 1.88 15.18
CA GLU A 5 6.11 1.11 16.38
C GLU A 5 4.69 1.45 16.86
N THR A 6 4.27 2.71 16.71
CA THR A 6 2.95 3.22 17.09
C THR A 6 1.89 2.99 16.01
N GLY A 7 2.30 2.63 14.78
CA GLY A 7 1.37 2.37 13.68
C GLY A 7 0.65 3.61 13.17
N LYS A 8 1.33 4.77 13.21
CA LYS A 8 0.77 6.05 12.79
C LYS A 8 1.35 6.49 11.45
N VAL A 9 0.51 7.00 10.57
CA VAL A 9 0.93 7.73 9.36
C VAL A 9 0.70 9.21 9.61
N LEU A 10 1.76 10.02 9.53
CA LEU A 10 1.68 11.47 9.65
C LEU A 10 1.65 12.08 8.25
N LEU A 11 0.59 12.82 7.96
CA LEU A 11 0.59 13.80 6.88
C LEU A 11 1.06 15.13 7.46
N VAL A 12 2.20 15.62 6.95
CA VAL A 12 2.86 16.82 7.47
C VAL A 12 2.73 17.90 6.42
N ASN A 13 2.00 18.97 6.75
CA ASN A 13 1.91 20.14 5.88
C ASN A 13 3.11 21.05 6.13
N TYR A 14 4.00 21.10 5.15
CA TYR A 14 5.24 21.88 5.19
C TYR A 14 5.11 23.28 4.57
N SER A 15 3.91 23.77 4.26
CA SER A 15 3.71 25.12 3.72
C SER A 15 4.09 26.23 4.71
N ASP A 16 3.99 25.94 6.01
CA ASP A 16 4.43 26.80 7.10
C ASP A 16 5.11 25.95 8.18
N ILE A 17 6.43 25.94 8.17
CA ILE A 17 7.23 25.12 9.10
C ILE A 17 7.24 25.74 10.52
N LYS A 18 6.92 27.03 10.66
CA LYS A 18 6.84 27.69 11.98
C LYS A 18 5.54 27.33 12.70
N ASN A 19 4.45 27.18 11.95
CA ASN A 19 3.12 26.79 12.45
C ASN A 19 2.69 25.44 11.88
N LEU A 20 3.50 24.41 12.14
CA LEU A 20 3.39 23.10 11.50
C LEU A 20 2.01 22.47 11.75
N LYS A 21 1.31 22.13 10.67
CA LYS A 21 0.07 21.35 10.73
C LYS A 21 0.36 19.90 10.41
N THR A 22 -0.12 19.00 11.25
CA THR A 22 -0.03 17.56 11.04
C THR A 22 -1.39 16.90 11.16
N THR A 23 -1.56 15.82 10.42
CA THR A 23 -2.67 14.88 10.60
C THR A 23 -2.08 13.55 10.98
N GLU A 24 -2.38 13.08 12.19
CA GLU A 24 -2.01 11.75 12.66
C GLU A 24 -3.12 10.76 12.30
N ILE A 25 -2.78 9.79 11.46
CA ILE A 25 -3.71 8.76 10.99
C ILE A 25 -3.34 7.45 11.65
N GLU A 26 -4.29 6.87 12.37
CA GLU A 26 -4.15 5.50 12.87
C GLU A 26 -4.24 4.50 11.72
N ALA A 27 -3.21 3.67 11.57
CA ALA A 27 -3.12 2.68 10.50
C ALA A 27 -3.01 1.27 11.09
N GLU A 28 -1.80 0.71 11.16
CA GLU A 28 -1.49 -0.58 11.78
C GLU A 28 -0.04 -0.56 12.25
N ARG A 29 0.28 -1.29 13.32
CA ARG A 29 1.64 -1.31 13.90
C ARG A 29 2.65 -1.98 12.98
N PHE A 30 3.91 -1.59 13.13
CA PHE A 30 5.05 -2.07 12.34
C PHE A 30 5.02 -1.63 10.88
N LEU A 31 4.60 -0.38 10.63
CA LEU A 31 4.71 0.25 9.31
C LEU A 31 6.16 0.26 8.84
N HIS A 32 6.38 -0.08 7.57
CA HIS A 32 7.71 -0.19 6.99
C HIS A 32 7.77 0.63 5.70
N ASP A 33 7.73 -0.05 4.56
CA ASP A 33 7.82 0.49 3.22
C ASP A 33 6.46 0.49 2.51
N GLY A 34 6.37 1.25 1.43
CA GLY A 34 5.13 1.51 0.75
C GLY A 34 5.29 2.45 -0.44
N GLY A 35 4.22 2.61 -1.20
CA GLY A 35 4.21 3.48 -2.35
C GLY A 35 2.82 3.95 -2.73
N TRP A 36 2.83 4.90 -3.65
CA TRP A 36 1.61 5.46 -4.20
C TRP A 36 0.95 4.49 -5.16
N ASP A 37 -0.38 4.50 -5.18
CA ASP A 37 -1.16 3.99 -6.29
C ASP A 37 -0.82 4.72 -7.60
N SER A 38 -1.38 4.26 -8.72
CA SER A 38 -1.13 4.87 -10.03
C SER A 38 -1.64 6.32 -10.13
N SER A 39 -2.71 6.68 -9.40
CA SER A 39 -3.27 8.03 -9.40
C SER A 39 -2.51 9.04 -8.52
N LYS A 40 -1.59 8.56 -7.67
CA LYS A 40 -0.86 9.38 -6.67
C LYS A 40 -1.77 10.00 -5.61
N ARG A 41 -2.90 9.38 -5.32
CA ARG A 41 -3.84 9.81 -4.27
C ARG A 41 -3.76 8.93 -3.03
N TYR A 42 -3.57 7.63 -3.22
CA TYR A 42 -3.58 6.67 -2.13
C TYR A 42 -2.17 6.18 -1.85
N PHE A 43 -1.78 6.24 -0.58
CA PHE A 43 -0.51 5.70 -0.12
C PHE A 43 -0.75 4.32 0.50
N LEU A 44 -0.18 3.28 -0.12
CA LEU A 44 -0.24 1.91 0.34
C LEU A 44 1.06 1.58 1.07
N VAL A 45 0.97 1.23 2.34
CA VAL A 45 2.11 0.97 3.22
C VAL A 45 1.98 -0.38 3.92
N ALA A 46 3.04 -1.18 3.89
CA ALA A 46 3.09 -2.46 4.57
C ALA A 46 3.29 -2.28 6.08
N ALA A 47 2.37 -2.85 6.86
CA ALA A 47 2.55 -3.18 8.27
C ALA A 47 3.04 -4.62 8.34
N ASN A 48 4.33 -4.81 8.05
CA ASN A 48 4.86 -6.11 7.63
C ASN A 48 4.72 -7.21 8.70
N MET A 49 5.00 -6.92 9.96
CA MET A 49 4.84 -7.87 11.07
C MET A 49 3.38 -8.17 11.44
N ARG A 50 2.42 -7.60 10.69
CA ARG A 50 0.98 -7.80 10.86
C ARG A 50 0.32 -8.39 9.62
N ASP A 51 1.08 -8.71 8.57
CA ASP A 51 0.55 -9.28 7.31
C ASP A 51 -0.51 -8.38 6.64
N THR A 52 -0.39 -7.06 6.86
CA THR A 52 -1.37 -6.05 6.45
C THR A 52 -0.72 -4.99 5.56
N VAL A 53 -1.47 -4.50 4.58
CA VAL A 53 -1.20 -3.23 3.88
C VAL A 53 -2.24 -2.21 4.32
N SER A 54 -1.80 -1.11 4.93
CA SER A 54 -2.66 0.03 5.23
C SER A 54 -2.73 0.96 4.02
N VAL A 55 -3.94 1.42 3.71
CA VAL A 55 -4.20 2.34 2.60
C VAL A 55 -4.65 3.68 3.17
N VAL A 56 -3.92 4.75 2.87
CA VAL A 56 -4.22 6.11 3.32
C VAL A 56 -4.68 6.94 2.13
N ASP A 57 -5.87 7.56 2.24
CA ASP A 57 -6.30 8.61 1.31
C ASP A 57 -5.61 9.91 1.71
N THR A 58 -4.61 10.34 0.94
CA THR A 58 -3.83 11.53 1.30
C THR A 58 -4.51 12.83 0.90
N LYS A 59 -5.56 12.77 0.08
CA LYS A 59 -6.40 13.93 -0.23
C LYS A 59 -7.34 14.23 0.94
N GLU A 60 -7.96 13.19 1.48
CA GLU A 60 -8.91 13.31 2.59
C GLU A 60 -8.25 13.25 3.97
N GLY A 61 -6.98 12.84 4.05
CA GLY A 61 -6.24 12.75 5.30
C GLY A 61 -6.72 11.65 6.24
N LYS A 62 -7.18 10.51 5.71
CA LYS A 62 -7.76 9.42 6.51
C LYS A 62 -7.34 8.03 6.05
N LEU A 63 -7.45 7.06 6.94
CA LEU A 63 -7.32 5.65 6.60
C LEU A 63 -8.50 5.24 5.70
N ALA A 64 -8.19 4.67 4.53
CA ALA A 64 -9.18 4.13 3.61
C ALA A 64 -9.46 2.65 3.91
N ALA A 65 -8.42 1.86 4.21
CA ALA A 65 -8.55 0.44 4.51
C ALA A 65 -7.30 -0.16 5.15
N ASN A 66 -7.48 -1.28 5.85
CA ASN A 66 -6.42 -2.23 6.20
C ASN A 66 -6.67 -3.54 5.45
N VAL A 67 -5.75 -3.95 4.60
CA VAL A 67 -5.91 -5.09 3.67
C VAL A 67 -4.99 -6.23 4.09
N LYS A 68 -5.54 -7.41 4.40
CA LYS A 68 -4.75 -8.62 4.65
C LYS A 68 -4.27 -9.22 3.34
N VAL A 69 -2.98 -9.53 3.26
CA VAL A 69 -2.33 -10.00 2.02
C VAL A 69 -1.75 -11.40 2.16
N GLY A 70 -0.54 -11.52 2.71
CA GLY A 70 0.26 -12.71 2.94
C GLY A 70 1.32 -12.39 3.99
N ILE A 71 2.26 -13.31 4.24
CA ILE A 71 3.15 -13.25 5.40
C ILE A 71 4.29 -12.27 5.16
N LYS A 72 4.42 -11.24 6.01
CA LYS A 72 5.47 -10.21 5.94
C LYS A 72 5.58 -9.55 4.55
N PRO A 73 4.57 -8.77 4.13
CA PRO A 73 4.64 -8.03 2.86
C PRO A 73 5.84 -7.08 2.85
N HIS A 74 6.58 -7.06 1.75
CA HIS A 74 7.74 -6.21 1.55
C HIS A 74 7.75 -5.65 0.11
N PRO A 75 7.00 -4.56 -0.14
CA PRO A 75 6.77 -4.07 -1.50
C PRO A 75 7.92 -3.26 -2.10
N GLY A 76 8.83 -2.72 -1.29
CA GLY A 76 9.54 -1.49 -1.64
C GLY A 76 8.54 -0.36 -1.86
N ARG A 77 8.42 0.12 -3.11
CA ARG A 77 7.35 1.06 -3.51
C ARG A 77 6.12 0.36 -4.13
N GLY A 78 6.21 -0.96 -4.29
CA GLY A 78 5.25 -1.77 -5.03
C GLY A 78 5.28 -1.54 -6.54
N ALA A 79 4.36 -2.22 -7.21
CA ALA A 79 4.19 -2.19 -8.66
C ALA A 79 2.75 -1.86 -9.01
N ASN A 80 2.53 -0.90 -9.92
CA ASN A 80 1.21 -0.49 -10.39
C ASN A 80 1.01 -0.87 -11.86
N TRP A 81 -0.15 -1.40 -12.23
CA TRP A 81 -0.56 -1.56 -13.63
C TRP A 81 -2.08 -1.50 -13.77
N SER A 82 -2.57 -1.46 -15.01
CA SER A 82 -3.99 -1.64 -15.31
C SER A 82 -4.25 -3.10 -15.62
N ASP A 83 -4.93 -3.80 -14.73
CA ASP A 83 -5.36 -5.18 -14.95
C ASP A 83 -6.59 -5.22 -15.85
N VAL A 84 -6.61 -6.10 -16.84
CA VAL A 84 -7.71 -6.22 -17.81
C VAL A 84 -9.05 -6.51 -17.14
N LYS A 85 -9.05 -7.26 -16.03
CA LYS A 85 -10.28 -7.65 -15.32
C LYS A 85 -10.61 -6.74 -14.15
N TYR A 86 -9.59 -6.30 -13.42
CA TYR A 86 -9.77 -5.62 -12.13
C TYR A 86 -9.56 -4.10 -12.18
N GLY A 87 -9.14 -3.56 -13.32
CA GLY A 87 -8.79 -2.14 -13.45
C GLY A 87 -7.44 -1.82 -12.80
N PRO A 88 -7.24 -0.58 -12.32
CA PRO A 88 -6.00 -0.18 -11.65
C PRO A 88 -5.72 -1.01 -10.40
N VAL A 89 -4.50 -1.55 -10.32
CA VAL A 89 -4.04 -2.37 -9.20
C VAL A 89 -2.63 -1.98 -8.75
N TRP A 90 -2.34 -2.30 -7.49
CA TRP A 90 -1.02 -2.21 -6.87
C TRP A 90 -0.64 -3.58 -6.28
N ALA A 91 0.63 -3.97 -6.35
CA ALA A 91 1.07 -5.26 -5.84
C ALA A 91 2.30 -5.22 -4.92
N THR A 92 2.37 -6.24 -4.06
CA THR A 92 3.47 -6.52 -3.14
C THR A 92 3.90 -7.97 -3.23
N GLY A 93 5.21 -8.21 -3.14
CA GLY A 93 5.78 -9.50 -2.78
C GLY A 93 5.83 -9.68 -1.26
N HIS A 94 6.30 -10.85 -0.83
CA HIS A 94 6.36 -11.23 0.58
C HIS A 94 7.71 -11.84 0.94
N LEU A 95 8.18 -11.53 2.16
CA LEU A 95 9.35 -12.17 2.75
C LEU A 95 9.01 -13.54 3.34
N GLY A 96 7.82 -13.67 3.94
CA GLY A 96 7.44 -14.84 4.72
C GLY A 96 6.79 -15.97 3.93
N ASP A 97 6.34 -15.70 2.70
CA ASP A 97 5.78 -16.70 1.79
C ASP A 97 6.14 -16.38 0.33
N ASP A 98 5.80 -17.30 -0.58
CA ASP A 98 6.08 -17.19 -2.02
C ASP A 98 4.95 -16.51 -2.80
N SER A 99 4.07 -15.75 -2.15
CA SER A 99 2.94 -15.11 -2.83
C SER A 99 3.24 -13.70 -3.30
N ILE A 100 2.54 -13.25 -4.33
CA ILE A 100 2.40 -11.83 -4.70
C ILE A 100 0.92 -11.48 -4.56
N ALA A 101 0.62 -10.50 -3.71
CA ALA A 101 -0.75 -10.01 -3.55
C ALA A 101 -0.99 -8.79 -4.44
N VAL A 102 -2.11 -8.81 -5.15
CA VAL A 102 -2.57 -7.73 -6.04
C VAL A 102 -3.82 -7.11 -5.45
N ILE A 103 -3.78 -5.80 -5.19
CA ILE A 103 -4.84 -5.03 -4.54
C ILE A 103 -5.47 -4.08 -5.56
N GLY A 104 -6.80 -4.03 -5.66
CA GLY A 104 -7.51 -3.02 -6.47
C GLY A 104 -7.42 -1.62 -5.84
N THR A 105 -7.14 -0.60 -6.65
CA THR A 105 -6.86 0.76 -6.14
C THR A 105 -7.79 1.85 -6.69
N ASP A 106 -8.89 1.48 -7.34
CA ASP A 106 -9.83 2.43 -7.94
C ASP A 106 -11.22 2.37 -7.28
N PRO A 107 -11.43 3.14 -6.20
CA PRO A 107 -12.72 3.22 -5.50
C PRO A 107 -13.79 4.01 -6.26
N GLU A 108 -13.50 4.64 -7.40
CA GLU A 108 -14.49 5.41 -8.15
C GLU A 108 -15.17 4.55 -9.21
N LYS A 109 -14.38 3.89 -10.06
CA LYS A 109 -14.90 3.11 -11.20
C LYS A 109 -14.93 1.60 -10.95
N HIS A 110 -14.09 1.09 -10.04
CA HIS A 110 -13.95 -0.33 -9.74
C HIS A 110 -14.26 -0.63 -8.25
N LYS A 111 -15.33 -0.02 -7.73
CA LYS A 111 -15.77 -0.08 -6.32
C LYS A 111 -15.78 -1.47 -5.70
N GLN A 112 -16.18 -2.48 -6.47
CA GLN A 112 -16.26 -3.87 -6.01
C GLN A 112 -14.89 -4.48 -5.67
N TYR A 113 -13.81 -3.95 -6.26
CA TYR A 113 -12.43 -4.42 -6.14
C TYR A 113 -11.53 -3.53 -5.28
N ALA A 114 -11.92 -2.27 -5.10
CA ALA A 114 -11.14 -1.31 -4.33
C ALA A 114 -10.83 -1.84 -2.92
N TRP A 115 -9.55 -1.78 -2.56
CA TRP A 115 -9.01 -2.17 -1.26
C TRP A 115 -9.21 -3.65 -0.90
N LYS A 116 -9.28 -4.51 -1.92
CA LYS A 116 -9.34 -5.96 -1.74
C LYS A 116 -8.20 -6.61 -2.51
N VAL A 117 -7.71 -7.73 -1.99
CA VAL A 117 -6.83 -8.62 -2.76
C VAL A 117 -7.66 -9.26 -3.87
N VAL A 118 -7.43 -8.85 -5.11
CA VAL A 118 -8.14 -9.33 -6.30
C VAL A 118 -7.46 -10.52 -6.97
N ARG A 119 -6.17 -10.71 -6.68
CA ARG A 119 -5.37 -11.82 -7.21
C ARG A 119 -4.24 -12.14 -6.24
N LYS A 120 -3.96 -13.44 -6.08
CA LYS A 120 -2.70 -13.94 -5.54
C LYS A 120 -1.96 -14.66 -6.66
N LEU A 121 -0.72 -14.29 -6.90
CA LEU A 121 0.17 -14.97 -7.84
C LEU A 121 1.23 -15.74 -7.04
N LYS A 122 1.78 -16.80 -7.65
CA LYS A 122 2.92 -17.51 -7.11
C LYS A 122 4.21 -16.88 -7.63
N ASN A 123 5.12 -16.58 -6.72
CA ASN A 123 6.48 -16.12 -6.99
C ASN A 123 7.44 -17.32 -7.06
N HIS A 124 8.70 -17.08 -7.46
CA HIS A 124 9.72 -18.12 -7.53
C HIS A 124 10.02 -18.76 -6.17
N SER A 125 10.01 -17.95 -5.11
CA SER A 125 10.28 -18.36 -3.73
C SER A 125 9.74 -17.32 -2.74
N ASN A 126 9.88 -17.63 -1.45
CA ASN A 126 9.81 -16.62 -0.40
C ASN A 126 11.06 -15.71 -0.39
N GLY A 127 11.10 -14.74 0.53
CA GLY A 127 12.22 -13.80 0.63
C GLY A 127 12.21 -12.68 -0.41
N SER A 128 11.05 -12.42 -1.05
CA SER A 128 10.93 -11.32 -2.01
C SER A 128 11.04 -9.97 -1.31
N LEU A 129 12.00 -9.14 -1.74
CA LEU A 129 12.23 -7.79 -1.23
C LEU A 129 11.59 -6.70 -2.10
N PHE A 130 11.50 -6.93 -3.40
CA PHE A 130 11.07 -5.91 -4.36
C PHE A 130 10.21 -6.53 -5.46
N ILE A 131 9.23 -5.75 -5.91
CA ILE A 131 8.45 -6.01 -7.11
C ILE A 131 8.49 -4.77 -8.00
N LYS A 132 8.49 -4.97 -9.33
CA LYS A 132 8.57 -3.87 -10.28
C LYS A 132 7.78 -4.11 -11.55
N THR A 133 7.33 -3.03 -12.14
CA THR A 133 6.75 -2.93 -13.48
C THR A 133 6.94 -1.50 -13.99
N HIS A 134 6.61 -1.25 -15.25
CA HIS A 134 6.58 0.06 -15.87
C HIS A 134 5.38 0.17 -16.84
N PRO A 135 4.74 1.34 -17.02
CA PRO A 135 3.62 1.50 -17.95
C PRO A 135 3.91 1.21 -19.44
N LYS A 136 5.17 0.95 -19.79
CA LYS A 136 5.64 0.65 -21.16
C LYS A 136 6.34 -0.72 -21.26
N SER A 137 6.21 -1.54 -20.22
CA SER A 137 6.69 -2.92 -20.23
C SER A 137 5.68 -3.85 -20.87
#